data_AF-A0A1Q9GYD1-F1
#
_entry.id   AF-A0A1Q9GYD1-F1
#
_cell.length_a   1.000
_cell.length_b   1.000
_cell.length_c   1.000
_cell.angle_alpha   90.00
_cell.angle_beta   90.00
_cell.angle_gamma   90.00
#
_symmetry.space_group_name_H-M   'P 1'
#
loop_
_entity.id
_entity.type
_entity.pdbx_description
1 polymer ?
#
loop_
_entity_poly.entity_id
_entity_poly.type
_entity_poly.pdbx_seq_one_letter_code
_entity_poly.pdbx_strand_id
1 'polypeptide(L)'
;MPKGARKGENRFKDSQDASVKTRVLRFEEHVVPKMKAMCDLVHIPNKTAFQKICAEVFNENLPVNMKEITHRAIATNAKYWSIVGIVYYSYYDSDDSKSLNFLKKEAVKKLEDKEKVEKLEQEKKSLAQENLALKAYISKSKLQDKASDENTTIDHEVVNNLIATIDFLITATEGIVDINKEERSITNLALDINSVLSKSISCTYFNILEGKL
;
A
#
# COMPACT_ATOMS: atom_id res chain seq x y z
N MET A 1 40.13 -1.60 66.06
CA MET A 1 38.92 -1.02 66.70
C MET A 1 37.92 -0.67 65.61
N PRO A 2 36.68 -1.19 65.64
CA PRO A 2 35.66 -0.76 64.68
C PRO A 2 35.30 0.69 65.02
N LYS A 3 35.55 1.61 64.08
CA LYS A 3 35.15 3.01 64.21
C LYS A 3 33.62 3.04 64.18
N GLY A 4 32.99 3.28 65.33
CA GLY A 4 31.56 3.57 65.37
C GLY A 4 31.24 4.79 64.50
N ALA A 5 29.98 4.90 64.04
CA ALA A 5 29.56 6.05 63.24
C ALA A 5 29.80 7.37 63.97
N ARG A 6 30.21 8.41 63.22
CA ARG A 6 30.47 9.73 63.81
C ARG A 6 29.18 10.33 64.36
N LYS A 7 29.30 11.27 65.31
CA LYS A 7 28.14 11.97 65.87
C LYS A 7 27.37 12.67 64.74
N GLY A 8 26.10 12.29 64.54
CA GLY A 8 25.24 12.78 63.46
C GLY A 8 25.19 11.89 62.21
N GLU A 9 26.06 10.88 62.08
CA GLU A 9 25.99 9.90 60.99
C GLU A 9 25.11 8.71 61.36
N ASN A 10 24.34 8.23 60.38
CA ASN A 10 23.51 7.06 60.55
C ASN A 10 24.38 5.80 60.74
N ARG A 11 24.23 5.16 61.90
CA ARG A 11 24.93 3.91 62.27
C ARG A 11 24.64 2.74 61.34
N PHE A 12 23.57 2.80 60.55
CA PHE A 12 23.15 1.74 59.63
C PHE A 12 23.42 2.09 58.16
N LYS A 13 24.12 3.18 57.86
CA LYS A 13 24.34 3.65 56.48
C LYS A 13 24.94 2.56 55.59
N ASP A 14 25.99 1.88 56.05
CA ASP A 14 26.67 0.83 55.28
C ASP A 14 25.77 -0.39 55.02
N SER A 15 24.94 -0.76 55.99
CA SER A 15 23.96 -1.85 55.85
C SER A 15 22.82 -1.46 54.89
N GLN A 16 22.37 -0.21 54.94
CA GLN A 16 21.38 0.32 54.00
C GLN A 16 21.94 0.39 52.57
N ASP A 17 23.18 0.85 52.40
CA ASP A 17 23.84 0.91 51.10
C ASP A 17 24.09 -0.50 50.53
N ALA A 18 24.48 -1.47 51.36
CA ALA A 18 24.60 -2.86 50.96
C ALA A 18 23.25 -3.44 50.51
N SER A 19 22.18 -3.20 51.27
CA SER A 19 20.82 -3.65 50.92
C SER A 19 20.34 -3.06 49.58
N VAL A 20 20.59 -1.78 49.34
CA VAL A 20 20.26 -1.13 48.07
C VAL A 20 21.08 -1.73 46.92
N LYS A 21 22.37 -2.01 47.11
CA LYS A 21 23.22 -2.64 46.09
C LYS A 21 22.72 -4.05 45.71
N THR A 22 22.36 -4.87 46.69
CA THR A 22 21.82 -6.22 46.40
C THR A 22 20.51 -6.15 45.62
N ARG A 23 19.66 -5.16 45.92
CA ARG A 23 18.42 -4.92 45.16
C ARG A 23 18.70 -4.43 43.75
N VAL A 24 19.67 -3.55 43.57
CA VAL A 24 20.12 -3.08 42.24
C VAL A 24 20.59 -4.25 41.37
N LEU A 25 21.43 -5.14 41.91
CA LEU A 25 21.89 -6.33 41.19
C LEU A 25 20.71 -7.20 40.72
N ARG A 26 19.71 -7.41 41.59
CA ARG A 26 18.51 -8.15 41.20
C ARG A 26 17.69 -7.44 40.11
N PHE A 27 17.62 -6.11 40.11
CA PHE A 27 16.98 -5.38 39.02
C PHE A 27 17.70 -5.62 37.69
N GLU A 28 19.03 -5.58 37.68
CA GLU A 28 19.85 -5.78 36.49
C GLU A 28 19.79 -7.23 35.99
N GLU A 29 19.91 -8.21 36.89
CA GLU A 29 20.01 -9.63 36.53
C GLU A 29 18.66 -10.31 36.27
N HIS A 30 17.60 -9.87 36.96
CA HIS A 30 16.31 -10.56 36.92
C HIS A 30 15.20 -9.73 36.26
N VAL A 31 15.03 -8.49 36.72
CA VAL A 31 13.88 -7.67 36.30
C VAL A 31 14.07 -7.16 34.88
N VAL A 32 15.22 -6.59 34.55
CA VAL A 32 15.49 -6.02 33.22
C VAL A 32 15.32 -7.05 32.09
N PRO A 33 15.90 -8.26 32.15
CA PRO A 33 15.75 -9.24 31.07
C PRO A 33 14.29 -9.66 30.85
N LYS A 34 13.56 -9.92 31.94
CA LYS A 34 12.13 -10.28 31.87
C LYS A 34 11.27 -9.14 31.34
N MET A 35 11.52 -7.91 31.79
CA MET A 35 10.77 -6.75 31.33
C MET A 35 11.00 -6.46 29.85
N LYS A 36 12.22 -6.62 29.33
CA LYS A 36 12.49 -6.51 27.88
C LYS A 36 11.67 -7.53 27.10
N ALA A 37 11.76 -8.81 27.46
CA ALA A 37 11.01 -9.88 26.81
C ALA A 37 9.48 -9.65 26.88
N MET A 38 8.98 -9.11 27.99
CA MET A 38 7.55 -8.79 28.14
C MET A 38 7.14 -7.58 27.28
N CYS A 39 7.96 -6.54 27.20
CA CYS A 39 7.67 -5.35 26.40
C CYS A 39 7.70 -5.65 24.89
N ASP A 40 8.41 -6.68 24.44
CA ASP A 40 8.37 -7.15 23.05
C ASP A 40 7.00 -7.75 22.68
N LEU A 41 6.25 -8.28 23.66
CA LEU A 41 4.99 -9.00 23.44
C LEU A 41 3.74 -8.20 23.84
N VAL A 42 3.86 -7.34 24.86
CA VAL A 42 2.74 -6.67 25.50
C VAL A 42 3.00 -5.17 25.61
N HIS A 43 2.05 -4.38 25.14
CA HIS A 43 2.06 -2.93 25.31
C HIS A 43 1.60 -2.54 26.72
N ILE A 44 2.43 -1.79 27.43
CA ILE A 44 2.17 -1.29 28.78
C ILE A 44 1.74 0.19 28.68
N PRO A 45 0.51 0.54 29.11
CA PRO A 45 -0.11 1.81 28.73
C PRO A 45 0.46 3.04 29.46
N ASN A 46 1.10 2.87 30.62
CA ASN A 46 1.66 4.00 31.36
C ASN A 46 2.79 3.56 32.32
N LYS A 47 3.57 4.56 32.74
CA LYS A 47 4.69 4.41 33.69
C LYS A 47 4.30 3.70 34.99
N THR A 48 3.14 4.00 35.56
CA THR A 48 2.72 3.39 36.84
C THR A 48 2.41 1.90 36.67
N ALA A 49 1.77 1.51 35.57
CA ALA A 49 1.54 0.11 35.23
C ALA A 49 2.86 -0.63 35.04
N PHE A 50 3.81 -0.02 34.32
CA PHE A 50 5.15 -0.58 34.16
C PHE A 50 5.85 -0.80 35.51
N GLN A 51 5.79 0.17 36.42
CA GLN A 51 6.37 0.06 37.75
C GLN A 51 5.73 -1.04 38.61
N LYS A 52 4.42 -1.29 38.44
CA LYS A 52 3.74 -2.41 39.12
C LYS A 52 4.24 -3.75 38.64
N ILE A 53 4.33 -3.94 37.32
CA ILE A 53 4.86 -5.16 36.72
C ILE A 53 6.32 -5.38 37.14
N CYS A 54 7.16 -4.33 37.11
CA CYS A 54 8.54 -4.43 37.61
C CYS A 54 8.61 -4.87 39.07
N ALA A 55 7.68 -4.44 39.92
CA ALA A 55 7.63 -4.86 41.32
C ALA A 55 7.18 -6.32 41.46
N GLU A 56 6.20 -6.75 40.68
CA GLU A 56 5.77 -8.16 40.62
C GLU A 56 6.93 -9.07 40.20
N VAL A 57 7.59 -8.75 39.09
CA VAL A 57 8.75 -9.49 38.56
C VAL A 57 9.91 -9.49 39.56
N PHE A 58 10.14 -8.39 40.28
CA PHE A 58 11.16 -8.35 41.32
C PHE A 58 10.83 -9.34 42.46
N ASN A 59 9.57 -9.39 42.87
CA ASN A 59 9.08 -10.20 43.97
C ASN A 59 8.92 -11.70 43.61
N GLU A 60 8.93 -12.05 42.33
CA GLU A 60 8.95 -13.44 41.89
C GLU A 60 10.21 -14.17 42.40
N ASN A 61 10.03 -15.32 43.06
CA ASN A 61 11.14 -16.15 43.56
C ASN A 61 12.15 -15.34 44.40
N LEU A 62 11.64 -14.57 45.36
CA LEU A 62 12.45 -13.72 46.19
C LEU A 62 13.34 -14.56 47.15
N PRO A 63 14.66 -14.30 47.24
CA PRO A 63 15.54 -14.94 48.20
C PRO A 63 15.06 -14.69 49.62
N VAL A 64 15.21 -15.69 50.50
CA VAL A 64 14.72 -15.67 51.89
C VAL A 64 15.22 -14.46 52.69
N ASN A 65 16.40 -13.94 52.33
CA ASN A 65 17.03 -12.79 52.99
C ASN A 65 16.62 -11.42 52.41
N MET A 66 15.77 -11.38 51.37
CA MET A 66 15.34 -10.15 50.71
C MET A 66 13.87 -9.87 51.04
N LYS A 67 13.54 -8.59 51.23
CA LYS A 67 12.15 -8.15 51.41
C LYS A 67 11.55 -7.71 50.09
N GLU A 68 10.26 -7.96 49.93
CA GLU A 68 9.47 -7.51 48.80
C GLU A 68 9.62 -6.00 48.56
N ILE A 69 9.45 -5.61 47.30
CA ILE A 69 9.45 -4.23 46.86
C ILE A 69 8.06 -3.84 46.36
N THR A 70 7.69 -2.58 46.60
CA THR A 70 6.47 -2.00 46.05
C THR A 70 6.80 -1.13 44.85
N HIS A 71 5.84 -0.96 43.94
CA HIS A 71 5.98 -0.04 42.80
C HIS A 71 6.34 1.39 43.24
N ARG A 72 5.86 1.85 44.43
CA ARG A 72 6.23 3.14 45.01
C ARG A 72 7.71 3.22 45.35
N ALA A 73 8.30 2.16 45.90
CA ALA A 73 9.72 2.13 46.19
C ALA A 73 10.58 2.24 44.92
N ILE A 74 10.11 1.66 43.80
CA ILE A 74 10.74 1.82 42.48
C ILE A 74 10.61 3.27 42.00
N ALA A 75 9.42 3.87 42.15
CA ALA A 75 9.16 5.24 41.71
C ALA A 75 9.95 6.30 42.51
N THR A 76 10.08 6.13 43.82
CA THR A 76 10.73 7.09 44.72
C THR A 76 12.25 6.94 44.76
N ASN A 77 12.78 5.74 44.53
CA ASN A 77 14.23 5.52 44.53
C ASN A 77 14.80 5.69 43.11
N ALA A 78 15.52 6.80 42.91
CA ALA A 78 16.14 7.13 41.64
C ALA A 78 17.06 6.02 41.10
N LYS A 79 17.74 5.26 41.97
CA LYS A 79 18.63 4.16 41.54
C LYS A 79 17.86 2.98 40.94
N TYR A 80 16.67 2.68 41.47
CA TYR A 80 15.84 1.61 40.92
C TYR A 80 15.18 2.06 39.62
N TRP A 81 14.63 3.28 39.62
CA TRP A 81 14.01 3.84 38.42
C TRP A 81 15.02 4.06 37.30
N SER A 82 16.27 4.44 37.56
CA SER A 82 17.26 4.60 36.50
C SER A 82 17.51 3.30 35.72
N ILE A 83 17.43 2.15 36.39
CA ILE A 83 17.67 0.84 35.76
C ILE A 83 16.46 0.44 34.90
N VAL A 84 15.28 0.34 35.52
CA VAL A 84 14.07 -0.13 34.80
C VAL A 84 13.47 0.96 33.90
N GLY A 85 13.73 2.22 34.21
CA GLY A 85 13.28 3.37 33.43
C GLY A 85 13.96 3.44 32.08
N ILE A 86 15.24 3.05 31.95
CA ILE A 86 15.90 2.93 30.64
C ILE A 86 15.11 1.98 29.74
N VAL A 87 14.64 0.85 30.28
CA VAL A 87 13.79 -0.09 29.54
C VAL A 87 12.44 0.55 29.22
N TYR A 88 11.79 1.21 30.18
CA TYR A 88 10.54 1.91 29.88
C TYR A 88 10.69 2.92 28.73
N TYR A 89 11.71 3.77 28.78
CA TYR A 89 11.95 4.77 27.74
C TYR A 89 12.38 4.12 26.41
N SER A 90 13.15 3.03 26.41
CA SER A 90 13.50 2.38 25.13
C SER A 90 12.30 1.84 24.35
N TYR A 91 11.20 1.51 25.02
CA TYR A 91 9.98 0.99 24.40
C TYR A 91 8.85 2.02 24.29
N TYR A 92 8.87 3.07 25.12
CA TYR A 92 7.74 3.99 25.29
C TYR A 92 8.15 5.48 25.30
N ASP A 93 9.43 5.82 25.10
CA ASP A 93 9.84 7.21 24.94
C ASP A 93 9.32 7.79 23.63
N SER A 94 8.86 9.02 23.74
CA SER A 94 7.74 9.58 23.01
C SER A 94 8.05 10.14 21.62
N ASP A 95 9.19 9.79 21.02
CA ASP A 95 9.50 10.17 19.64
C ASP A 95 9.16 9.09 18.60
N ASP A 96 9.04 7.81 19.01
CA ASP A 96 8.84 6.70 18.07
C ASP A 96 7.69 5.74 18.43
N SER A 97 6.96 5.99 19.53
CA SER A 97 5.78 5.20 19.87
C SER A 97 4.62 5.54 18.92
N LYS A 98 4.58 4.88 17.76
CA LYS A 98 3.45 4.91 16.82
C LYS A 98 2.15 4.72 17.61
N SER A 99 1.28 5.73 17.60
CA SER A 99 0.03 5.65 18.34
C SER A 99 -0.76 4.40 17.95
N LEU A 100 -1.55 3.83 18.87
CA LEU A 100 -2.39 2.67 18.59
C LEU A 100 -3.26 2.86 17.34
N ASN A 101 -3.67 4.11 17.06
CA ASN A 101 -4.41 4.48 15.87
C ASN A 101 -3.55 4.39 14.58
N PHE A 102 -2.27 4.73 14.67
CA PHE A 102 -1.31 4.53 13.58
C PHE A 102 -1.09 3.03 13.31
N LEU A 103 -0.87 2.23 14.36
CA LEU A 103 -0.69 0.77 14.22
C LEU A 103 -1.95 0.09 13.65
N LYS A 104 -3.15 0.52 14.06
CA LYS A 104 -4.42 0.06 13.47
C LYS A 104 -4.52 0.43 11.99
N LYS A 105 -4.20 1.68 11.62
CA LYS A 105 -4.18 2.10 10.21
C LYS A 105 -3.15 1.33 9.39
N GLU A 106 -1.97 1.06 9.93
CA GLU A 106 -0.93 0.28 9.27
C GLU A 106 -1.36 -1.18 9.06
N ALA A 107 -2.02 -1.78 10.05
CA ALA A 107 -2.56 -3.15 9.95
C ALA A 107 -3.69 -3.26 8.91
N VAL A 108 -4.63 -2.30 8.90
CA VAL A 108 -5.71 -2.24 7.89
C VAL A 108 -5.12 -2.07 6.51
N LYS A 109 -4.15 -1.17 6.34
CA LYS A 109 -3.48 -0.94 5.06
C LYS A 109 -2.75 -2.19 4.55
N LYS A 110 -2.07 -2.93 5.43
CA LYS A 110 -1.42 -4.21 5.07
C LYS A 110 -2.42 -5.29 4.65
N LEU A 111 -3.62 -5.31 5.23
CA LEU A 111 -4.69 -6.23 4.80
C LEU A 111 -5.25 -5.83 3.43
N GLU A 112 -5.55 -4.55 3.23
CA GLU A 112 -6.00 -4.03 1.93
C GLU A 112 -4.96 -4.28 0.82
N ASP A 113 -3.67 -4.11 1.13
CA ASP A 113 -2.59 -4.36 0.18
C ASP A 113 -2.49 -5.86 -0.16
N LYS A 114 -2.68 -6.76 0.81
CA LYS A 114 -2.74 -8.21 0.55
C LYS A 114 -3.91 -8.60 -0.33
N GLU A 115 -5.11 -8.09 -0.05
CA GLU A 115 -6.30 -8.35 -0.87
C GLU A 115 -6.13 -7.83 -2.30
N LYS A 116 -5.50 -6.65 -2.47
CA LYS A 116 -5.16 -6.13 -3.80
C LYS A 116 -4.15 -7.01 -4.53
N VAL A 117 -3.12 -7.50 -3.84
CA VAL A 117 -2.14 -8.42 -4.44
C VAL A 117 -2.81 -9.72 -4.87
N GLU A 118 -3.67 -10.30 -4.05
CA GLU A 118 -4.42 -11.52 -4.42
C GLU A 118 -5.34 -11.29 -5.63
N LYS A 119 -6.04 -10.16 -5.69
CA LYS A 119 -6.86 -9.79 -6.87
C LYS A 119 -6.01 -9.64 -8.13
N LEU A 120 -4.89 -8.92 -8.05
CA LEU A 120 -3.99 -8.73 -9.18
C LEU A 120 -3.35 -10.05 -9.65
N GLU A 121 -3.04 -10.97 -8.73
CA GLU A 121 -2.57 -12.31 -9.08
C GLU A 121 -3.64 -13.15 -9.79
N GLN A 122 -4.91 -13.05 -9.36
CA GLN A 122 -6.03 -13.70 -10.04
C GLN A 122 -6.25 -13.15 -11.45
N GLU A 123 -6.26 -11.82 -11.61
CA GLU A 123 -6.37 -11.17 -12.94
C GLU A 123 -5.20 -11.57 -13.85
N LYS A 124 -3.98 -11.58 -13.32
CA LYS A 124 -2.80 -12.02 -14.09
C LYS A 124 -2.93 -13.48 -14.56
N LYS A 125 -3.48 -14.37 -13.73
CA LYS A 125 -3.75 -15.77 -14.12
C LYS A 125 -4.82 -15.84 -15.22
N SER A 126 -5.90 -15.06 -15.11
CA SER A 126 -6.96 -15.00 -16.14
C SER A 126 -6.40 -14.51 -17.47
N LEU A 127 -5.69 -13.38 -17.47
CA LEU A 127 -5.07 -12.81 -18.67
C LEU A 127 -4.03 -13.73 -19.31
N ALA A 128 -3.29 -14.49 -18.51
CA ALA A 128 -2.35 -15.49 -19.02
C ALA A 128 -3.09 -16.66 -19.71
N GLN A 129 -4.21 -17.11 -19.14
CA GLN A 129 -5.05 -18.15 -19.76
C GLN A 129 -5.69 -17.65 -21.06
N GLU A 130 -6.23 -16.43 -21.08
CA GLU A 130 -6.77 -15.81 -22.30
C GLU A 130 -5.70 -15.65 -23.37
N ASN A 131 -4.51 -15.18 -23.02
CA ASN A 131 -3.39 -15.10 -23.97
C ASN A 131 -2.98 -16.46 -24.53
N LEU A 132 -2.95 -17.49 -23.69
CA LEU A 132 -2.66 -18.85 -24.15
C LEU A 132 -3.76 -19.38 -25.07
N ALA A 133 -5.03 -19.12 -24.75
CA ALA A 133 -6.16 -19.49 -25.59
C ALA A 133 -6.13 -18.75 -26.94
N LEU A 134 -5.85 -17.45 -26.95
CA LEU A 134 -5.69 -16.63 -28.15
C LEU A 134 -4.50 -17.10 -28.98
N LYS A 135 -3.34 -17.34 -28.36
CA LYS A 135 -2.16 -17.90 -29.07
C LYS A 135 -2.45 -19.28 -29.65
N ALA A 136 -3.14 -20.14 -28.91
CA ALA A 136 -3.56 -21.45 -29.40
C ALA A 136 -4.56 -21.31 -30.56
N TYR A 137 -5.51 -20.38 -30.48
CA TYR A 137 -6.45 -20.09 -31.55
C TYR A 137 -5.75 -19.55 -32.80
N ILE A 138 -4.81 -18.60 -32.66
CA ILE A 138 -3.99 -18.06 -33.75
C ILE A 138 -3.08 -19.14 -34.35
N SER A 139 -2.59 -20.10 -33.56
CA SER A 139 -1.77 -21.20 -34.07
C SER A 139 -2.59 -22.28 -34.78
N LYS A 140 -3.85 -22.49 -34.37
CA LYS A 140 -4.77 -23.49 -34.94
C LYS A 140 -5.54 -22.93 -36.12
N SER A 141 -5.90 -21.66 -36.08
CA SER A 141 -6.30 -20.93 -37.27
C SER A 141 -5.03 -20.82 -38.08
N LYS A 142 -4.90 -21.66 -39.11
CA LYS A 142 -4.10 -21.29 -40.25
C LYS A 142 -4.74 -20.01 -40.79
N LEU A 143 -4.41 -18.86 -40.21
CA LEU A 143 -4.16 -17.69 -41.02
C LEU A 143 -3.05 -18.17 -41.95
N GLN A 144 -3.51 -18.72 -43.08
CA GLN A 144 -2.79 -18.52 -44.30
C GLN A 144 -2.45 -17.03 -44.26
N ASP A 145 -1.17 -16.72 -44.05
CA ASP A 145 -0.54 -15.63 -44.75
C ASP A 145 -0.83 -15.91 -46.23
N LYS A 146 -2.05 -15.61 -46.68
CA LYS A 146 -2.23 -15.09 -48.01
C LYS A 146 -1.48 -13.78 -47.90
N ALA A 147 -0.24 -13.82 -48.34
CA ALA A 147 0.48 -12.64 -48.78
C ALA A 147 -0.56 -11.70 -49.38
N SER A 148 -0.55 -10.46 -48.92
CA SER A 148 -1.22 -9.37 -49.62
C SER A 148 -0.75 -9.44 -51.07
N ASP A 149 -1.52 -10.13 -51.91
CA ASP A 149 -1.40 -10.01 -53.36
C ASP A 149 -1.77 -8.55 -53.62
N GLU A 150 -0.76 -7.72 -53.87
CA GLU A 150 -0.88 -6.30 -54.24
C GLU A 150 -1.61 -6.11 -55.60
N ASN A 151 -2.46 -7.05 -56.01
CA ASN A 151 -3.25 -7.01 -57.23
C ASN A 151 -4.65 -7.63 -57.03
N THR A 152 -5.32 -7.40 -55.90
CA THR A 152 -6.79 -7.58 -55.88
C THR A 152 -7.40 -6.41 -56.64
N THR A 153 -7.77 -6.66 -57.90
CA THR A 153 -8.74 -5.85 -58.63
C THR A 153 -9.91 -5.56 -57.69
N ILE A 154 -10.03 -4.30 -57.28
CA ILE A 154 -11.10 -3.85 -56.39
C ILE A 154 -12.41 -4.24 -57.05
N ASP A 155 -13.16 -5.12 -56.39
CA ASP A 155 -14.43 -5.60 -56.92
C ASP A 155 -15.40 -4.42 -57.06
N HIS A 156 -15.88 -4.19 -58.28
CA HIS A 156 -16.81 -3.10 -58.59
C HIS A 156 -18.07 -3.17 -57.73
N GLU A 157 -18.45 -4.36 -57.27
CA GLU A 157 -19.59 -4.55 -56.37
C GLU A 157 -19.34 -3.90 -54.99
N VAL A 158 -18.12 -4.01 -54.45
CA VAL A 158 -17.75 -3.38 -53.17
C VAL A 158 -17.75 -1.87 -53.27
N VAL A 159 -17.26 -1.32 -54.40
CA VAL A 159 -17.27 0.12 -54.66
C VAL A 159 -18.68 0.64 -54.85
N ASN A 160 -19.53 -0.08 -55.60
CA ASN A 160 -20.93 0.27 -55.82
C ASN A 160 -21.74 0.23 -54.52
N ASN A 161 -21.50 -0.78 -53.67
CA ASN A 161 -22.13 -0.86 -52.35
C ASN A 161 -21.69 0.28 -51.43
N LEU A 162 -20.42 0.71 -51.50
CA LEU A 162 -19.93 1.86 -50.77
C LEU A 162 -20.59 3.16 -51.24
N ILE A 163 -20.71 3.36 -52.56
CA ILE A 163 -21.40 4.51 -53.16
C ILE A 163 -22.86 4.54 -52.75
N ALA A 164 -23.58 3.42 -52.85
CA ALA A 164 -24.98 3.33 -52.45
C ALA A 164 -25.18 3.62 -50.96
N THR A 165 -24.23 3.20 -50.11
CA THR A 165 -24.25 3.50 -48.66
C THR A 165 -24.02 4.99 -48.40
N ILE A 166 -23.08 5.62 -49.12
CA ILE A 166 -22.82 7.06 -49.00
C ILE A 166 -24.03 7.86 -49.49
N ASP A 167 -24.62 7.48 -50.63
CA ASP A 167 -25.80 8.13 -51.20
C ASP A 167 -27.03 7.99 -50.30
N PHE A 168 -27.22 6.80 -49.70
CA PHE A 168 -28.25 6.57 -48.68
C PHE A 168 -28.05 7.47 -47.45
N LEU A 169 -26.81 7.58 -46.95
CA LEU A 169 -26.50 8.42 -45.78
C LEU A 169 -26.69 9.91 -46.08
N ILE A 170 -26.36 10.37 -47.30
CA ILE A 170 -26.59 11.73 -47.76
C ILE A 170 -28.09 12.02 -47.91
N THR A 171 -28.85 11.10 -48.52
CA THR A 171 -30.29 11.28 -48.76
C THR A 171 -31.10 11.20 -47.47
N ALA A 172 -30.73 10.28 -46.56
CA ALA A 172 -31.37 10.12 -45.26
C ALA A 172 -31.12 11.29 -44.29
N THR A 173 -30.17 12.18 -44.61
CA THR A 173 -29.80 13.34 -43.79
C THR A 173 -30.23 14.67 -44.41
N GLU A 174 -31.33 14.67 -45.18
CA GLU A 174 -31.94 15.88 -45.79
C GLU A 174 -31.87 17.10 -44.85
N GLY A 175 -31.10 18.11 -45.26
CA GLY A 175 -30.92 19.38 -44.55
C GLY A 175 -29.69 19.49 -43.64
N ILE A 176 -28.90 18.41 -43.48
CA ILE A 176 -27.74 18.35 -42.59
C ILE A 176 -26.41 18.31 -43.37
N VAL A 177 -26.40 18.00 -44.67
CA VAL A 177 -25.18 17.92 -45.48
C VAL A 177 -25.26 18.86 -46.67
N ASP A 178 -24.26 19.73 -46.83
CA ASP A 178 -24.08 20.58 -48.01
C ASP A 178 -23.09 19.96 -49.01
N ILE A 179 -23.45 19.94 -50.28
CA ILE A 179 -22.67 19.31 -51.36
C ILE A 179 -22.35 20.37 -52.40
N ASN A 180 -21.10 20.82 -52.42
CA ASN A 180 -20.61 21.76 -53.43
C ASN A 180 -19.99 20.97 -54.60
N LYS A 181 -20.73 20.92 -55.71
CA LYS A 181 -20.32 20.22 -56.94
C LYS A 181 -19.17 20.92 -57.68
N GLU A 182 -19.03 22.23 -57.55
CA GLU A 182 -17.97 23.00 -58.22
C GLU A 182 -16.62 22.79 -57.54
N GLU A 183 -16.60 22.80 -56.21
CA GLU A 183 -15.38 22.60 -55.40
C GLU A 183 -15.11 21.13 -55.07
N ARG A 184 -16.03 20.22 -55.41
CA ARG A 184 -15.97 18.79 -55.11
C ARG A 184 -15.81 18.50 -53.61
N SER A 185 -16.62 19.16 -52.80
CA SER A 185 -16.62 19.03 -51.33
C SER A 185 -17.99 18.60 -50.79
N ILE A 186 -17.96 17.89 -49.66
CA ILE A 186 -19.14 17.44 -48.90
C ILE A 186 -18.93 17.90 -47.46
N THR A 187 -19.85 18.73 -46.95
CA THR A 187 -19.75 19.38 -45.64
C THR A 187 -20.91 18.96 -44.76
N ASN A 188 -20.62 18.44 -43.57
CA ASN A 188 -21.64 18.12 -42.57
C ASN A 188 -21.94 19.36 -41.72
N LEU A 189 -23.21 19.77 -41.69
CA LEU A 189 -23.77 20.91 -40.99
C LEU A 189 -24.42 20.52 -39.64
N ALA A 190 -24.33 19.26 -39.21
CA ALA A 190 -24.77 18.83 -37.89
C ALA A 190 -23.94 19.52 -36.80
N LEU A 191 -24.65 20.18 -35.88
CA LEU A 191 -24.25 21.32 -35.05
C LEU A 191 -23.04 21.19 -34.09
N ASP A 192 -22.18 20.18 -34.15
CA ASP A 192 -21.02 20.10 -33.22
C ASP A 192 -19.69 19.59 -33.80
N ILE A 193 -19.61 19.25 -35.09
CA ILE A 193 -18.33 18.84 -35.71
C ILE A 193 -18.26 19.37 -37.15
N ASN A 194 -17.68 20.56 -37.34
CA ASN A 194 -17.33 21.10 -38.65
C ASN A 194 -16.12 20.34 -39.25
N SER A 195 -16.26 19.03 -39.51
CA SER A 195 -15.22 18.24 -40.17
C SER A 195 -15.51 18.14 -41.67
N VAL A 196 -14.63 18.69 -42.49
CA VAL A 196 -14.63 18.51 -43.94
C VAL A 196 -14.14 17.10 -44.27
N LEU A 197 -14.88 16.36 -45.10
CA LEU A 197 -14.44 15.04 -45.55
C LEU A 197 -13.10 15.16 -46.29
N SER A 198 -12.18 14.21 -46.10
CA SER A 198 -10.87 14.29 -46.75
C SER A 198 -11.00 14.38 -48.28
N LYS A 199 -10.18 15.25 -48.89
CA LYS A 199 -10.25 15.60 -50.32
C LYS A 199 -10.09 14.39 -51.25
N SER A 200 -9.35 13.35 -50.82
CA SER A 200 -9.20 12.10 -51.57
C SER A 200 -10.52 11.33 -51.70
N ILE A 201 -11.32 11.31 -50.62
CA ILE A 201 -12.59 10.59 -50.59
C ILE A 201 -13.65 11.38 -51.39
N SER A 202 -13.70 12.71 -51.24
CA SER A 202 -14.64 13.54 -51.99
C SER A 202 -14.36 13.53 -53.50
N CYS A 203 -13.10 13.65 -53.93
CA CYS A 203 -12.71 13.55 -55.34
C CYS A 203 -13.11 12.20 -55.96
N THR A 204 -12.97 11.10 -55.22
CA THR A 204 -13.32 9.76 -55.70
C THR A 204 -14.83 9.63 -55.94
N TYR A 205 -15.66 10.14 -55.03
CA TYR A 205 -17.11 10.20 -55.19
C TYR A 205 -17.53 10.97 -56.47
N PHE A 206 -16.97 12.17 -56.69
CA PHE A 206 -17.31 12.97 -57.86
C PHE A 206 -16.78 12.38 -59.18
N ASN A 207 -15.61 11.75 -59.16
CA ASN A 207 -15.10 11.06 -60.35
C ASN A 207 -16.02 9.92 -60.81
N ILE A 208 -16.70 9.25 -59.86
CA ILE A 208 -17.65 8.19 -60.18
C ILE A 208 -18.98 8.77 -60.71
N LEU A 209 -19.51 9.83 -60.09
CA LEU A 209 -20.71 10.51 -60.61
C LEU A 209 -20.54 11.08 -62.01
N GLU A 210 -19.33 11.51 -62.35
CA GLU A 210 -19.00 12.06 -63.67
C GLU A 210 -18.58 10.98 -64.69
N GLY A 211 -18.58 9.69 -64.31
CA GLY A 211 -18.22 8.58 -65.20
C GLY A 211 -16.76 8.60 -65.65
N LYS A 212 -15.85 9.15 -64.84
CA LYS A 212 -14.43 9.32 -65.15
C LYS A 212 -13.54 8.20 -64.59
N LEU A 213 -14.13 7.17 -64.00
CA LEU A 213 -13.51 5.96 -63.45
C LEU A 213 -14.16 4.72 -64.05
#